data_AF-F8PG89-F1
#
_entry.id   AF-F8PG89-F1
#
_cell.length_a   1.000
_cell.length_b   1.000
_cell.length_c   1.000
_cell.angle_alpha   90.00
_cell.angle_beta   90.00
_cell.angle_gamma   90.00
#
_symmetry.space_group_name_H-M   'P 1'
#
loop_
_entity.id
_entity.type
_entity.pdbx_description
1 polymer ?
#
loop_
_entity_poly.entity_id
_entity_poly.type
_entity_poly.pdbx_seq_one_letter_code
_entity_poly.pdbx_strand_id
1 'polypeptide(L)' 'KTKPEEEIERLVTPEYHDFWKVFSKQKSECFPEAKLWNHAIDLKDTFKPRKGHIIPLSSPERDEVSSFIDEQ' A
#
# COMPACT_ATOMS: atom_id res chain seq x y z
N LYS A 1 27.58 -10.15 1.42
CA LYS A 1 26.23 -9.53 1.35
C LYS A 1 26.29 -8.50 0.23
N THR A 2 25.68 -8.79 -0.90
CA THR A 2 25.58 -7.89 -2.07
C THR A 2 24.72 -6.69 -1.68
N LYS A 3 25.06 -5.49 -2.14
CA LYS A 3 24.25 -4.31 -1.84
C LYS A 3 22.95 -4.38 -2.65
N PRO A 4 21.80 -3.94 -2.12
CA PRO A 4 20.51 -3.99 -2.84
C PRO A 4 20.55 -3.29 -4.20
N GLU A 5 21.38 -2.25 -4.30
CA GLU A 5 21.60 -1.46 -5.51
C GLU A 5 22.25 -2.28 -6.64
N GLU A 6 23.21 -3.15 -6.31
CA GLU A 6 23.94 -4.01 -7.26
C GLU A 6 23.05 -5.15 -7.80
N GLU A 7 22.00 -5.53 -7.08
CA GLU A 7 21.02 -6.53 -7.52
C GLU A 7 20.00 -5.93 -8.49
N ILE A 8 19.52 -4.71 -8.20
CA ILE A 8 18.58 -3.99 -9.06
C ILE A 8 19.23 -3.67 -10.41
N GLU A 9 20.49 -3.22 -10.44
CA GLU A 9 21.21 -2.95 -11.70
C GLU A 9 21.35 -4.17 -12.62
N ARG A 10 21.38 -5.38 -12.04
CA ARG A 10 21.43 -6.64 -12.82
C ARG A 10 20.08 -7.08 -13.36
N LEU A 11 19.00 -6.77 -12.64
CA LEU A 11 17.64 -7.16 -13.00
C LEU A 11 16.96 -6.14 -13.93
N VAL A 12 17.37 -4.87 -13.84
CA VAL A 12 16.76 -3.75 -14.56
C VAL A 12 17.59 -3.42 -15.80
N THR A 13 16.92 -3.25 -16.94
CA THR A 13 17.53 -2.87 -18.21
C THR A 13 18.17 -1.48 -18.11
N PRO A 14 19.31 -1.19 -18.79
CA PRO A 14 20.06 0.06 -18.60
C PRO A 14 19.25 1.34 -18.82
N GLU A 15 18.20 1.30 -19.65
CA GLU A 15 17.32 2.44 -19.93
C GLU A 15 16.55 2.92 -18.69
N TYR A 16 16.44 2.09 -17.66
CA TYR A 16 15.70 2.39 -16.44
C TYR A 16 16.60 2.58 -15.21
N HIS A 17 17.92 2.59 -15.36
CA HIS A 17 18.87 2.77 -14.24
C HIS A 17 18.70 4.12 -13.53
N ASP A 18 18.30 5.16 -14.27
CA ASP A 18 17.95 6.48 -13.70
C ASP A 18 16.77 6.42 -12.71
N PHE A 19 15.94 5.38 -12.80
CA PHE A 19 14.75 5.16 -11.96
C PHE A 19 14.95 4.08 -10.89
N TRP A 20 16.20 3.73 -10.53
CA TRP A 20 16.49 2.67 -9.54
C TRP A 20 15.68 2.79 -8.25
N LYS A 21 15.41 4.03 -7.80
CA LYS A 21 14.64 4.32 -6.59
C LYS A 21 13.20 3.80 -6.63
N VAL A 22 12.62 3.65 -7.82
CA VAL A 22 11.25 3.14 -8.03
C VAL A 22 11.21 1.63 -7.82
N PHE A 23 12.32 0.92 -8.08
CA PHE A 23 12.44 -0.52 -7.90
C PHE A 23 12.81 -0.92 -6.47
N SER A 24 12.91 0.05 -5.54
CA SER A 24 13.19 -0.23 -4.14
C SER A 24 11.99 -0.88 -3.47
N LYS A 25 12.13 -2.14 -3.06
CA LYS A 25 11.10 -2.89 -2.31
C LYS A 25 10.60 -2.12 -1.08
N GLN A 26 11.53 -1.59 -0.28
CA GLN A 26 11.21 -0.81 0.91
C GLN A 26 10.30 0.39 0.60
N LYS A 27 10.55 1.10 -0.52
CA LYS A 27 9.72 2.23 -0.91
C LYS A 27 8.37 1.81 -1.48
N SER A 28 8.28 0.64 -2.10
CA SER A 28 7.02 0.11 -2.63
C SER A 28 6.05 -0.37 -1.54
N GLU A 29 6.57 -0.72 -0.37
CA GLU A 29 5.77 -1.14 0.79
C GLU A 29 5.16 0.04 1.55
N CYS A 30 5.69 1.26 1.36
CA CYS A 30 5.15 2.46 1.99
C CYS A 30 4.05 3.10 1.14
N PHE A 31 3.02 3.68 1.80
CA PHE A 31 2.06 4.53 1.13
C PHE A 31 2.75 5.73 0.46
N PRO A 32 2.26 6.17 -0.72
CA PRO A 32 2.77 7.38 -1.33
C PRO A 32 2.47 8.59 -0.44
N GLU A 33 3.30 9.62 -0.55
CA GLU A 33 3.05 10.90 0.12
C GLU A 33 1.68 11.46 -0.26
N ALA A 34 0.99 12.05 0.72
CA ALA A 34 -0.28 12.70 0.50
C ALA A 34 -0.12 13.87 -0.50
N LYS A 35 -0.91 13.87 -1.57
CA LYS A 35 -0.91 14.91 -2.61
C LYS A 35 -2.17 15.75 -2.54
N LEU A 36 -2.13 16.95 -3.12
CA LEU A 36 -3.30 17.86 -3.20
C LEU A 36 -4.48 17.24 -3.96
N TRP A 37 -4.21 16.33 -4.90
CA TRP A 37 -5.20 15.56 -5.65
C TRP A 37 -5.49 14.19 -5.03
N ASN A 38 -5.36 14.07 -3.70
CA ASN A 38 -5.82 12.87 -3.03
C ASN A 38 -7.33 12.71 -3.29
N HIS A 39 -7.77 11.48 -3.54
CA HIS A 39 -9.14 11.20 -3.96
C HIS A 39 -10.12 11.48 -2.82
N ALA A 40 -10.57 12.73 -2.70
CA ALA A 40 -11.60 13.11 -1.76
C ALA A 40 -12.93 12.44 -2.15
N ILE A 41 -13.67 11.98 -1.13
CA ILE A 41 -15.02 11.44 -1.32
C ILE A 41 -16.00 12.58 -1.03
N ASP A 42 -16.48 13.22 -2.09
CA ASP A 42 -17.48 14.27 -1.98
C ASP A 42 -18.85 13.67 -1.67
N LEU A 43 -19.40 14.03 -0.52
CA LEU A 43 -20.71 13.58 -0.07
C LEU A 43 -21.79 14.59 -0.48
N LYS A 44 -23.00 14.10 -0.75
CA LYS A 44 -24.16 14.97 -0.93
C LYS A 44 -24.55 15.62 0.40
N ASP A 45 -25.10 16.82 0.36
CA ASP A 45 -25.57 17.54 1.56
C ASP A 45 -26.61 16.77 2.38
N THR A 46 -27.37 15.89 1.73
CA THR A 46 -28.39 15.05 2.38
C THR A 46 -27.84 13.71 2.90
N PHE A 47 -26.54 13.45 2.76
CA PHE A 47 -25.95 12.17 3.13
C PHE A 47 -26.02 11.96 4.64
N LYS A 48 -26.41 10.74 5.04
CA LYS A 48 -26.38 10.30 6.43
C LYS A 48 -25.52 9.04 6.50
N PRO A 49 -24.45 9.01 7.32
CA PRO A 49 -23.66 7.81 7.52
C PRO A 49 -24.55 6.65 7.94
N ARG A 50 -24.36 5.49 7.31
CA ARG A 50 -25.06 4.26 7.66
C ARG A 50 -24.03 3.23 8.12
N LYS A 51 -24.26 2.66 9.30
CA LYS A 51 -23.50 1.49 9.75
C LYS A 51 -24.08 0.26 9.07
N GLY A 52 -23.30 -0.37 8.19
CA GLY A 52 -23.66 -1.64 7.56
C GLY A 52 -23.74 -2.78 8.58
N HIS A 53 -24.43 -3.87 8.21
CA HIS A 53 -24.41 -5.11 8.98
C HIS A 53 -23.01 -5.73 8.88
N ILE A 54 -22.39 -6.00 10.02
CA ILE A 54 -21.07 -6.66 10.08
C ILE A 54 -21.33 -8.16 10.15
N ILE A 55 -20.85 -8.89 9.15
CA ILE A 55 -20.90 -10.35 9.13
C ILE A 55 -19.85 -10.87 10.13
N PRO A 56 -20.24 -11.73 11.09
CA PRO A 56 -19.29 -12.26 12.05
C PRO A 56 -18.30 -13.18 11.34
N LEU A 57 -17.02 -12.80 11.37
CA LEU A 57 -15.92 -13.65 10.95
C LEU A 57 -15.72 -14.81 11.93
N SER A 58 -15.21 -15.95 11.44
CA SER A 58 -14.69 -17.04 12.27
C SER A 58 -13.40 -16.63 12.98
N SER A 59 -12.97 -17.39 14.00
CA SER A 59 -11.73 -17.09 14.71
C SER A 59 -10.49 -16.96 13.80
N PRO A 60 -10.18 -17.92 12.89
CA PRO A 60 -8.99 -17.80 12.05
C PRO A 60 -9.06 -16.59 11.09
N GLU A 61 -10.24 -16.28 10.55
CA GLU A 61 -10.43 -15.10 9.68
C GLU A 61 -10.19 -13.79 10.44
N ARG A 62 -10.59 -13.72 11.71
CA ARG A 62 -10.32 -12.53 12.55
C ARG A 62 -8.83 -12.36 12.82
N ASP A 63 -8.15 -13.46 13.13
CA ASP A 63 -6.72 -13.44 13.43
C ASP A 63 -5.92 -12.97 12.20
N GLU A 64 -6.24 -13.50 11.01
CA GLU A 64 -5.61 -13.09 9.75
C GLU A 64 -5.87 -11.61 9.41
N VAL A 65 -7.12 -11.14 9.56
CA VAL A 65 -7.44 -9.72 9.36
C VAL A 65 -6.70 -8.84 10.35
N SER A 66 -6.58 -9.26 11.61
CA SER A 66 -5.83 -8.51 12.63
C SER A 66 -4.35 -8.42 12.26
N SER A 67 -3.72 -9.55 11.91
CA SER A 67 -2.32 -9.57 11.48
C SER A 67 -2.07 -8.65 10.28
N PHE A 68 -2.96 -8.68 9.29
CA PHE A 68 -2.84 -7.81 8.11
C PHE A 68 -2.89 -6.32 8.46
N ILE A 69 -3.76 -5.91 9.39
CA ILE A 69 -3.88 -4.50 9.80
C ILE A 69 -2.65 -4.05 10.61
N ASP A 70 -2.10 -4.93 11.45
CA ASP A 70 -0.93 -4.63 12.29
C ASP A 70 0.38 -4.56 11.47
N GLU A 71 0.44 -5.19 10.30
CA GLU A 71 1.59 -5.20 9.38
C GLU A 71 1.73 -3.92 8.53
N GLN A 72 0.74 -3.00 8.56
CA GLN A 72 0.73 -1.77 7.74
C GLN A 72 1.65 -0.64 8.26
#